data_AF-A0A060UQF8-F1
#
_entry.id   AF-A0A060UQF8-F1
#
_cell.length_a   1.000
_cell.length_b   1.000
_cell.length_c   1.000
_cell.angle_alpha   90.00
_cell.angle_beta   90.00
_cell.angle_gamma   90.00
#
_symmetry.space_group_name_H-M   'P 1'
#
loop_
_entity.id
_entity.type
_entity.pdbx_description
1 polymer ?
#
loop_
_entity_poly.entity_id
_entity_poly.type
_entity_poly.pdbx_seq_one_letter_code
_entity_poly.pdbx_strand_id
1 'polypeptide(L)'
;MPVTKITLTGVDENTDLRLLGPLSETHPVEWGFLYSPKQQGEPGRYPSIYFLKKAFALLPPSLHISLHICGKGVNDILTAEPVATALVELLAQRNGRLQLNFNHRKRPVDLPALAKFITCNPNLPVITQIHNGNSEVQPGLFKILGTAPTNHQMLFDASGGRGQVATILEAPRYGVHCGYAGGIGPDNIVERITAINTFVGDLDTWIDMESSLRTTTGDTDWFDLQKCRATLKTFQEIRPAQKGTEINECKPI
;
A
#
# COMPACT_ATOMS: atom_id res chain seq x y z
N MET A 1 -0.43 -3.82 -20.11
CA MET A 1 0.25 -2.79 -19.29
C MET A 1 0.51 -3.45 -17.95
N PRO A 2 1.78 -3.73 -17.63
CA PRO A 2 2.15 -4.56 -16.49
C PRO A 2 1.94 -3.83 -15.16
N VAL A 3 1.97 -4.55 -14.04
CA VAL A 3 2.19 -3.99 -12.69
C VAL A 3 3.20 -2.84 -12.77
N THR A 4 2.75 -1.60 -12.51
CA THR A 4 3.56 -0.40 -12.78
C THR A 4 4.21 0.18 -11.54
N LYS A 5 3.70 -0.18 -10.36
CA LYS A 5 4.06 0.40 -9.06
C LYS A 5 4.30 -0.70 -8.05
N ILE A 6 5.15 -0.41 -7.09
CA ILE A 6 5.49 -1.27 -5.96
C ILE A 6 5.41 -0.47 -4.67
N THR A 7 4.72 -1.03 -3.68
CA THR A 7 4.71 -0.54 -2.31
C THR A 7 5.55 -1.50 -1.46
N LEU A 8 6.53 -0.94 -0.74
CA LEU A 8 7.32 -1.63 0.27
C LEU A 8 6.86 -1.17 1.64
N THR A 9 6.01 -1.98 2.26
CA THR A 9 5.33 -1.67 3.51
C THR A 9 6.09 -2.20 4.72
N GLY A 10 6.09 -1.44 5.81
CA GLY A 10 6.57 -1.88 7.11
C GLY A 10 7.73 -1.08 7.65
N VAL A 11 8.01 0.11 7.08
CA VAL A 11 9.02 1.04 7.63
C VAL A 11 8.73 1.26 9.12
N ASP A 12 9.74 1.03 9.95
CA ASP A 12 9.62 0.97 11.41
C ASP A 12 10.76 1.72 12.13
N GLU A 13 10.73 1.70 13.46
CA GLU A 13 11.68 2.43 14.33
C GLU A 13 13.16 2.16 14.02
N ASN A 14 13.49 0.99 13.47
CA ASN A 14 14.87 0.62 13.17
C ASN A 14 15.29 0.97 11.74
N THR A 15 14.38 1.53 10.93
CA THR A 15 14.67 1.88 9.56
C THR A 15 15.43 3.21 9.49
N ASP A 16 16.61 3.20 8.87
CA ASP A 16 17.33 4.43 8.56
C ASP A 16 16.65 5.19 7.40
N LEU A 17 15.85 6.19 7.76
CA LEU A 17 15.07 7.01 6.81
C LEU A 17 15.94 7.67 5.73
N ARG A 18 17.23 7.92 6.00
CA ARG A 18 18.16 8.55 5.03
C ARG A 18 18.42 7.64 3.84
N LEU A 19 18.22 6.33 3.98
CA LEU A 19 18.46 5.36 2.91
C LEU A 19 17.25 5.21 1.96
N LEU A 20 16.06 5.67 2.35
CA LEU A 20 14.86 5.54 1.52
C LEU A 20 14.95 6.41 0.26
N GLY A 21 15.54 7.60 0.37
CA GLY A 21 15.75 8.51 -0.77
C GLY A 21 16.59 7.87 -1.87
N PRO A 22 17.85 7.48 -1.60
CA PRO A 22 18.72 6.81 -2.57
C PRO A 22 18.13 5.53 -3.15
N LEU A 23 17.36 4.75 -2.38
CA LEU A 23 16.65 3.57 -2.91
C LEU A 23 15.56 3.94 -3.91
N SER A 24 14.91 5.08 -3.72
CA SER A 24 13.81 5.58 -4.57
C SER A 24 14.29 6.26 -5.86
N GLU A 25 15.56 6.66 -5.95
CA GLU A 25 16.12 7.27 -7.16
C GLU A 25 16.15 6.28 -8.33
N THR A 26 16.32 5.00 -8.03
CA THR A 26 16.42 3.95 -9.05
C THR A 26 15.04 3.56 -9.60
N HIS A 27 13.98 3.68 -8.79
CA HIS A 27 12.64 3.20 -9.12
C HIS A 27 11.54 4.00 -8.41
N PRO A 28 10.43 4.31 -9.10
CA PRO A 28 9.21 4.77 -8.44
C PRO A 28 8.71 3.69 -7.46
N VAL A 29 8.95 3.92 -6.17
CA VAL A 29 8.55 3.08 -5.05
C VAL A 29 7.74 3.91 -4.06
N GLU A 30 6.74 3.27 -3.45
CA GLU A 30 6.04 3.82 -2.30
C GLU A 30 6.50 3.14 -1.01
N TRP A 31 6.74 3.93 0.03
CA TRP A 31 7.10 3.42 1.36
C TRP A 31 5.89 3.40 2.28
N GLY A 32 5.47 2.22 2.69
CA GLY A 32 4.30 2.01 3.55
C GLY A 32 4.67 2.00 5.03
N PHE A 33 3.89 2.72 5.83
CA PHE A 33 4.01 2.78 7.29
C PHE A 33 2.80 2.12 7.93
N LEU A 34 3.00 1.41 9.04
CA LEU A 34 1.91 0.76 9.78
C LEU A 34 1.53 1.57 11.02
N TYR A 35 0.23 1.68 11.30
CA TYR A 35 -0.28 2.24 12.55
C TYR A 35 -1.39 1.36 13.12
N SER A 36 -1.25 1.01 14.40
CA SER A 36 -2.27 0.32 15.18
C SER A 36 -2.29 0.97 16.56
N PRO A 37 -3.42 1.55 17.02
CA PRO A 37 -3.50 2.17 18.35
C PRO A 37 -3.02 1.27 19.49
N LYS A 38 -3.24 -0.05 19.36
CA LYS A 38 -2.85 -1.05 20.36
C LYS A 38 -1.35 -1.42 20.33
N GLN A 39 -0.69 -1.27 19.19
CA GLN A 39 0.64 -1.85 18.95
C GLN A 39 1.72 -0.80 18.63
N GLN A 40 1.33 0.44 18.36
CA GLN A 40 2.27 1.52 18.04
C GLN A 40 3.30 1.70 19.16
N GLY A 41 4.58 1.77 18.79
CA GLY A 41 5.69 1.95 19.72
C GLY A 41 6.23 0.65 20.34
N GLU A 42 5.58 -0.50 20.09
CA GLU A 42 6.16 -1.80 20.45
C GLU A 42 7.28 -2.18 19.47
N PRO A 43 8.31 -2.95 19.91
CA PRO A 43 9.34 -3.44 19.02
C PRO A 43 8.76 -4.18 17.80
N GLY A 44 9.27 -3.84 16.62
CA GLY A 44 8.92 -4.48 15.36
C GLY A 44 8.00 -3.64 14.48
N ARG A 45 6.87 -4.22 14.06
CA ARG A 45 6.07 -3.76 12.90
C ARG A 45 5.44 -2.37 13.01
N TYR A 46 5.06 -1.97 14.22
CA TYR A 46 4.22 -0.78 14.42
C TYR A 46 5.04 0.32 15.08
N PRO A 47 5.65 1.24 14.29
CA PRO A 47 6.41 2.34 14.86
C PRO A 47 5.55 3.23 15.76
N SER A 48 6.21 4.02 16.61
CA SER A 48 5.51 4.99 17.45
C SER A 48 4.90 6.12 16.62
N ILE A 49 3.89 6.78 17.18
CA ILE A 49 3.35 8.04 16.60
C ILE A 49 4.45 9.08 16.42
N TYR A 50 5.42 9.14 17.34
CA TYR A 50 6.55 10.05 17.24
C TYR A 50 7.38 9.75 15.99
N PHE A 51 7.71 8.49 15.74
CA PHE A 51 8.45 8.07 14.55
C PHE A 51 7.67 8.36 13.27
N LEU A 52 6.36 8.07 13.22
CA LEU A 52 5.51 8.37 12.06
C LEU A 52 5.55 9.88 11.72
N LYS A 53 5.34 10.75 12.71
CA LYS A 53 5.40 12.20 12.54
C LYS A 53 6.78 12.66 12.08
N LYS A 54 7.84 12.12 12.70
CA LYS A 54 9.23 12.40 12.32
C LYS A 54 9.51 11.97 10.87
N ALA A 55 9.08 10.78 10.46
CA ALA A 55 9.28 10.27 9.12
C ALA A 55 8.56 11.14 8.08
N PHE A 56 7.30 11.50 8.33
CA PHE A 56 6.53 12.35 7.42
C PHE A 56 7.08 13.78 7.35
N ALA A 57 7.76 14.26 8.37
CA ALA A 57 8.44 15.56 8.35
C ALA A 57 9.81 15.52 7.65
N LEU A 58 10.59 14.46 7.83
CA LEU A 58 11.98 14.39 7.39
C LEU A 58 12.19 13.77 6.00
N LEU A 59 11.28 12.90 5.54
CA LEU A 59 11.44 12.27 4.23
C LEU A 59 11.29 13.31 3.11
N PRO A 60 12.10 13.25 2.05
CA PRO A 60 11.99 14.20 0.95
C PRO A 60 10.58 14.21 0.34
N PRO A 61 10.03 15.38 -0.05
CA PRO A 61 8.68 15.49 -0.60
C PRO A 61 8.43 14.65 -1.86
N SER A 62 9.49 14.31 -2.60
CA SER A 62 9.44 13.47 -3.80
C SER A 62 9.18 11.99 -3.52
N LEU A 63 9.32 11.53 -2.27
CA LEU A 63 9.04 10.13 -1.91
C LEU A 63 7.54 9.94 -1.75
N HIS A 64 7.02 8.93 -2.44
CA HIS A 64 5.65 8.45 -2.24
C HIS A 64 5.58 7.66 -0.94
N ILE A 65 4.55 7.93 -0.14
CA ILE A 65 4.33 7.27 1.14
C ILE A 65 2.88 6.80 1.25
N SER A 66 2.68 5.74 2.02
CA SER A 66 1.36 5.29 2.43
C SER A 66 1.30 5.02 3.92
N LEU A 67 0.10 5.12 4.50
CA LEU A 67 -0.17 4.79 5.90
C LEU A 67 -1.25 3.73 5.98
N HIS A 68 -0.92 2.61 6.61
CA HIS A 68 -1.81 1.49 6.80
C HIS A 68 -2.37 1.56 8.22
N ILE A 69 -3.64 1.90 8.33
CA ILE A 69 -4.34 1.98 9.60
C ILE A 69 -4.97 0.63 9.89
N CYS A 70 -4.53 0.00 10.98
CA CYS A 70 -4.88 -1.37 11.31
C CYS A 70 -5.89 -1.46 12.47
N GLY A 71 -6.84 -2.39 12.34
CA GLY A 71 -7.71 -2.82 13.44
C GLY A 71 -8.61 -1.70 13.97
N LYS A 72 -8.47 -1.34 15.26
CA LYS A 72 -9.32 -0.30 15.89
C LYS A 72 -9.10 1.08 15.26
N GLY A 73 -7.90 1.35 14.75
CA GLY A 73 -7.56 2.64 14.16
C GLY A 73 -8.47 3.04 12.99
N VAL A 74 -9.03 2.05 12.27
CA VAL A 74 -9.97 2.33 11.17
C VAL A 74 -11.24 2.97 11.72
N ASN A 75 -11.81 2.41 12.80
CA ASN A 75 -12.96 3.02 13.45
C ASN A 75 -12.62 4.38 14.06
N ASP A 76 -11.42 4.52 14.62
CA ASP A 76 -10.95 5.78 15.20
C ASP A 76 -10.99 6.92 14.19
N ILE A 77 -10.50 6.68 12.95
CA ILE A 77 -10.59 7.65 11.85
C ILE A 77 -12.03 7.96 11.47
N LEU A 78 -12.88 6.94 11.34
CA LEU A 78 -14.29 7.14 10.96
C LEU A 78 -15.08 7.92 12.03
N THR A 79 -14.62 7.88 13.28
CA THR A 79 -15.18 8.67 14.40
C THR A 79 -14.43 9.97 14.69
N ALA A 80 -13.49 10.37 13.82
CA ALA A 80 -12.65 11.57 13.98
C ALA A 80 -11.87 11.62 15.32
N GLU A 81 -11.33 10.48 15.75
CA GLU A 81 -10.42 10.43 16.89
C GLU A 81 -9.17 11.30 16.60
N PRO A 82 -8.75 12.19 17.52
CA PRO A 82 -7.75 13.21 17.22
C PRO A 82 -6.39 12.67 16.74
N VAL A 83 -5.88 11.60 17.34
CA VAL A 83 -4.53 11.10 17.03
C VAL A 83 -4.47 10.48 15.64
N ALA A 84 -5.40 9.58 15.33
CA ALA A 84 -5.47 8.94 14.03
C ALA A 84 -5.79 9.96 12.93
N THR A 85 -6.67 10.92 13.20
CA THR A 85 -7.02 12.01 12.27
C THR A 85 -5.80 12.87 11.95
N ALA A 86 -5.02 13.29 12.96
CA ALA A 86 -3.82 14.09 12.73
C ALA A 86 -2.75 13.35 11.89
N LEU A 87 -2.63 12.02 12.03
CA LEU A 87 -1.73 11.23 11.18
C LEU A 87 -2.19 11.20 9.72
N VAL A 88 -3.50 11.07 9.49
CA VAL A 88 -4.08 11.11 8.13
C VAL A 88 -3.95 12.49 7.50
N GLU A 89 -4.10 13.56 8.28
CA GLU A 89 -3.88 14.94 7.80
C GLU A 89 -2.43 15.16 7.36
N LEU A 90 -1.45 14.70 8.15
CA LEU A 90 -0.04 14.74 7.78
C LEU A 90 0.26 13.92 6.52
N LEU A 91 -0.36 12.75 6.40
CA LEU A 91 -0.26 11.92 5.19
C LEU A 91 -0.85 12.64 3.97
N ALA A 92 -2.00 13.29 4.11
CA ALA A 92 -2.66 14.03 3.04
C ALA A 92 -1.82 15.23 2.58
N GLN A 93 -1.16 15.94 3.50
CA GLN A 93 -0.21 17.01 3.17
C GLN A 93 1.00 16.52 2.36
N ARG A 94 1.29 15.21 2.43
CA ARG A 94 2.34 14.52 1.68
C ARG A 94 1.84 13.90 0.38
N ASN A 95 0.59 14.12 0.00
CA ASN A 95 -0.08 13.43 -1.12
C ASN A 95 0.02 11.90 -1.02
N GLY A 96 0.05 11.37 0.22
CA GLY A 96 0.19 9.95 0.47
C GLY A 96 -1.12 9.16 0.31
N ARG A 97 -1.01 7.83 0.26
CA ARG A 97 -2.17 6.93 0.18
C ARG A 97 -2.54 6.36 1.55
N LEU A 98 -3.82 6.40 1.89
CA LEU A 98 -4.35 5.81 3.12
C LEU A 98 -4.87 4.41 2.85
N GLN A 99 -4.36 3.40 3.55
CA GLN A 99 -4.89 2.04 3.49
C GLN A 99 -5.59 1.67 4.80
N LEU A 100 -6.80 1.15 4.70
CA LEU A 100 -7.61 0.71 5.84
C LEU A 100 -7.57 -0.82 5.94
N ASN A 101 -6.80 -1.32 6.91
CA ASN A 101 -6.63 -2.75 7.18
C ASN A 101 -7.50 -3.17 8.35
N PHE A 102 -8.65 -3.78 8.06
CA PHE A 102 -9.60 -4.25 9.07
C PHE A 102 -10.20 -5.59 8.67
N ASN A 103 -10.82 -6.27 9.64
CA ASN A 103 -11.58 -7.49 9.42
C ASN A 103 -13.02 -7.24 9.86
N HIS A 104 -13.89 -6.94 8.89
CA HIS A 104 -15.28 -6.56 9.11
C HIS A 104 -16.07 -7.64 9.87
N ARG A 105 -15.82 -8.93 9.58
CA ARG A 105 -16.45 -10.05 10.31
C ARG A 105 -16.06 -10.12 11.79
N LYS A 106 -14.82 -9.74 12.14
CA LYS A 106 -14.34 -9.75 13.55
C LYS A 106 -14.69 -8.45 14.29
N ARG A 107 -14.60 -7.33 13.58
CA ARG A 107 -14.92 -5.99 14.10
C ARG A 107 -15.58 -5.22 12.97
N PRO A 108 -16.92 -5.13 12.96
CA PRO A 108 -17.64 -4.40 11.94
C PRO A 108 -17.15 -2.95 11.84
N VAL A 109 -17.10 -2.49 10.60
CA VAL A 109 -16.83 -1.10 10.22
C VAL A 109 -18.15 -0.52 9.72
N ASP A 110 -18.48 0.68 10.17
CA ASP A 110 -19.66 1.42 9.71
C ASP A 110 -19.48 1.81 8.23
N LEU A 111 -20.16 1.10 7.33
CA LEU A 111 -20.04 1.32 5.89
C LEU A 111 -20.59 2.69 5.45
N PRO A 112 -21.72 3.20 5.97
CA PRO A 112 -22.12 4.60 5.77
C PRO A 112 -21.04 5.62 6.20
N ALA A 113 -20.41 5.42 7.35
CA ALA A 113 -19.33 6.32 7.80
C ALA A 113 -18.09 6.21 6.90
N LEU A 114 -17.72 5.00 6.46
CA LEU A 114 -16.64 4.79 5.50
C LEU A 114 -16.94 5.45 4.14
N ALA A 115 -18.16 5.29 3.62
CA ALA A 115 -18.59 5.94 2.40
C ALA A 115 -18.47 7.46 2.52
N LYS A 116 -19.01 8.02 3.61
CA LYS A 116 -18.90 9.45 3.92
C LYS A 116 -17.44 9.90 3.98
N PHE A 117 -16.59 9.16 4.71
CA PHE A 117 -15.16 9.47 4.81
C PHE A 117 -14.47 9.53 3.45
N ILE A 118 -14.68 8.54 2.58
CA ILE A 118 -14.10 8.52 1.23
C ILE A 118 -14.60 9.74 0.41
N THR A 119 -15.91 10.01 0.43
CA THR A 119 -16.50 11.12 -0.36
C THR A 119 -16.12 12.51 0.14
N CYS A 120 -15.91 12.69 1.44
CA CYS A 120 -15.52 13.97 2.03
C CYS A 120 -14.01 14.25 1.87
N ASN A 121 -13.22 13.28 1.42
CA ASN A 121 -11.77 13.42 1.24
C ASN A 121 -11.35 13.10 -0.21
N PRO A 122 -11.88 13.81 -1.23
CA PRO A 122 -11.72 13.44 -2.64
C PRO A 122 -10.28 13.49 -3.16
N ASN A 123 -9.38 14.19 -2.44
CA ASN A 123 -7.96 14.29 -2.79
C ASN A 123 -7.08 13.26 -2.06
N LEU A 124 -7.64 12.49 -1.14
CA LEU A 124 -6.91 11.45 -0.41
C LEU A 124 -7.22 10.09 -1.04
N PRO A 125 -6.26 9.41 -1.68
CA PRO A 125 -6.46 8.04 -2.12
C PRO A 125 -6.69 7.12 -0.92
N VAL A 126 -7.84 6.45 -0.87
CA VAL A 126 -8.24 5.51 0.19
C VAL A 126 -8.30 4.10 -0.38
N ILE A 127 -7.51 3.20 0.19
CA ILE A 127 -7.42 1.79 -0.16
C ILE A 127 -8.20 0.96 0.86
N THR A 128 -9.14 0.15 0.38
CA THR A 128 -9.80 -0.87 1.21
C THR A 128 -9.32 -2.27 0.84
N GLN A 129 -9.04 -3.09 1.86
CA GLN A 129 -8.51 -4.44 1.67
C GLN A 129 -9.61 -5.47 1.41
N ILE A 130 -9.40 -6.33 0.42
CA ILE A 130 -10.25 -7.46 0.05
C ILE A 130 -9.61 -8.75 0.55
N HIS A 131 -10.34 -9.46 1.40
CA HIS A 131 -10.06 -10.82 1.86
C HIS A 131 -11.33 -11.42 2.47
N ASN A 132 -11.31 -12.69 2.88
CA ASN A 132 -12.50 -13.39 3.41
C ASN A 132 -13.20 -12.68 4.58
N GLY A 133 -12.47 -11.94 5.41
CA GLY A 133 -13.03 -11.19 6.54
C GLY A 133 -13.78 -9.92 6.13
N ASN A 134 -13.64 -9.49 4.87
CA ASN A 134 -14.20 -8.27 4.30
C ASN A 134 -15.10 -8.55 3.08
N SER A 135 -15.59 -9.80 2.91
CA SER A 135 -16.38 -10.19 1.73
C SER A 135 -17.62 -9.31 1.48
N GLU A 136 -18.20 -8.75 2.54
CA GLU A 136 -19.40 -7.91 2.49
C GLU A 136 -19.09 -6.41 2.35
N VAL A 137 -17.83 -6.01 2.54
CA VAL A 137 -17.43 -4.59 2.56
C VAL A 137 -17.64 -3.96 1.19
N GLN A 138 -17.10 -4.55 0.12
CA GLN A 138 -17.23 -3.95 -1.22
C GLN A 138 -18.69 -3.92 -1.69
N PRO A 139 -19.46 -5.03 -1.67
CA PRO A 139 -20.87 -4.97 -2.07
C PRO A 139 -21.68 -3.96 -1.25
N GLY A 140 -21.49 -3.91 0.07
CA GLY A 140 -22.20 -2.97 0.94
C GLY A 140 -21.79 -1.51 0.71
N LEU A 141 -20.50 -1.25 0.55
CA LEU A 141 -19.96 0.09 0.28
C LEU A 141 -20.46 0.62 -1.07
N PHE A 142 -20.42 -0.20 -2.13
CA PHE A 142 -20.89 0.18 -3.46
C PHE A 142 -22.40 0.34 -3.55
N LYS A 143 -23.17 -0.40 -2.74
CA LYS A 143 -24.62 -0.16 -2.61
C LYS A 143 -24.93 1.24 -2.06
N ILE A 144 -24.07 1.77 -1.18
CA ILE A 144 -24.22 3.12 -0.60
C ILE A 144 -23.71 4.19 -1.57
N LEU A 145 -22.54 3.97 -2.16
CA LEU A 145 -21.89 4.95 -3.04
C LEU A 145 -22.55 5.06 -4.42
N GLY A 146 -23.18 3.99 -4.91
CA GLY A 146 -23.76 3.89 -6.26
C GLY A 146 -22.72 3.77 -7.37
N THR A 147 -21.59 4.47 -7.26
CA THR A 147 -20.45 4.44 -8.21
C THR A 147 -19.12 4.50 -7.46
N ALA A 148 -18.04 4.00 -8.08
CA ALA A 148 -16.69 4.11 -7.54
C ALA A 148 -16.23 5.58 -7.44
N PRO A 149 -15.91 6.10 -6.25
CA PRO A 149 -15.23 7.38 -6.12
C PRO A 149 -13.84 7.30 -6.75
N THR A 150 -13.37 8.38 -7.38
CA THR A 150 -12.07 8.42 -8.08
C THR A 150 -10.87 8.23 -7.16
N ASN A 151 -11.03 8.55 -5.87
CA ASN A 151 -10.03 8.38 -4.84
C ASN A 151 -10.10 7.01 -4.14
N HIS A 152 -11.07 6.15 -4.48
CA HIS A 152 -11.17 4.82 -3.90
C HIS A 152 -10.33 3.81 -4.69
N GLN A 153 -9.60 2.96 -3.96
CA GLN A 153 -8.76 1.90 -4.50
C GLN A 153 -9.00 0.60 -3.72
N MET A 154 -8.66 -0.55 -4.31
CA MET A 154 -8.83 -1.87 -3.69
C MET A 154 -7.52 -2.63 -3.62
N LEU A 155 -7.22 -3.27 -2.49
CA LEU A 155 -6.07 -4.18 -2.38
C LEU A 155 -6.56 -5.61 -2.18
N PHE A 156 -6.27 -6.50 -3.13
CA PHE A 156 -6.48 -7.93 -2.98
C PHE A 156 -5.36 -8.51 -2.12
N ASP A 157 -5.65 -8.83 -0.87
CA ASP A 157 -4.71 -9.46 0.05
C ASP A 157 -5.27 -10.80 0.53
N ALA A 158 -5.03 -11.85 -0.24
CA ALA A 158 -5.51 -13.20 0.08
C ALA A 158 -5.04 -13.70 1.45
N SER A 159 -3.95 -13.15 1.99
CA SER A 159 -3.42 -13.54 3.29
C SER A 159 -4.12 -12.85 4.45
N GLY A 160 -4.81 -11.73 4.23
CA GLY A 160 -5.31 -10.86 5.31
C GLY A 160 -4.20 -10.47 6.28
N GLY A 161 -3.02 -10.10 5.77
CA GLY A 161 -1.82 -9.77 6.54
C GLY A 161 -0.99 -10.95 7.07
N ARG A 162 -1.29 -12.19 6.69
CA ARG A 162 -0.52 -13.39 7.13
C ARG A 162 0.68 -13.73 6.24
N GLY A 163 0.88 -13.02 5.13
CA GLY A 163 2.00 -13.27 4.22
C GLY A 163 1.88 -14.57 3.41
N GLN A 164 0.68 -15.11 3.25
CA GLN A 164 0.40 -16.29 2.42
C GLN A 164 0.13 -15.91 0.96
N VAL A 165 0.75 -16.62 0.03
CA VAL A 165 0.57 -16.39 -1.40
C VAL A 165 -0.84 -16.76 -1.83
N ALA A 166 -1.51 -15.86 -2.55
CA ALA A 166 -2.81 -16.13 -3.15
C ALA A 166 -2.69 -17.20 -4.25
N THR A 167 -3.39 -18.32 -4.11
CA THR A 167 -3.50 -19.35 -5.16
C THR A 167 -4.46 -18.92 -6.29
N ILE A 168 -5.39 -18.02 -6.00
CA ILE A 168 -6.37 -17.49 -6.95
C ILE A 168 -6.20 -15.98 -7.02
N LEU A 169 -6.02 -15.45 -8.24
CA LEU A 169 -6.09 -14.01 -8.52
C LEU A 169 -7.56 -13.64 -8.75
N GLU A 170 -7.98 -12.50 -8.17
CA GLU A 170 -9.32 -11.97 -8.37
C GLU A 170 -9.26 -10.77 -9.31
N ALA A 171 -10.17 -10.74 -10.30
CA ALA A 171 -10.19 -9.66 -11.29
C ALA A 171 -10.60 -8.33 -10.64
N PRO A 172 -10.07 -7.20 -11.14
CA PRO A 172 -10.52 -5.87 -10.72
C PRO A 172 -12.05 -5.76 -10.87
N ARG A 173 -12.73 -5.14 -9.91
CA ARG A 173 -14.19 -5.00 -9.89
C ARG A 173 -14.59 -3.54 -9.81
N TYR A 174 -15.80 -3.23 -10.28
CA TYR A 174 -16.40 -1.89 -10.17
C TYR A 174 -15.61 -0.76 -10.85
N GLY A 175 -14.70 -1.08 -11.78
CA GLY A 175 -13.82 -0.09 -12.42
C GLY A 175 -12.82 0.56 -11.47
N VAL A 176 -12.57 -0.03 -10.29
CA VAL A 176 -11.68 0.51 -9.28
C VAL A 176 -10.24 0.08 -9.53
N HIS A 177 -9.31 1.03 -9.46
CA HIS A 177 -7.88 0.75 -9.50
C HIS A 177 -7.47 -0.15 -8.33
N CYS A 178 -6.74 -1.23 -8.62
CA CYS A 178 -6.44 -2.24 -7.61
C CYS A 178 -4.99 -2.72 -7.60
N GLY A 179 -4.60 -3.29 -6.47
CA GLY A 179 -3.30 -3.91 -6.29
C GLY A 179 -3.41 -5.28 -5.67
N TYR A 180 -2.29 -5.97 -5.64
CA TYR A 180 -2.17 -7.33 -5.13
C TYR A 180 -1.13 -7.41 -4.03
N ALA A 181 -1.48 -8.08 -2.95
CA ALA A 181 -0.62 -8.36 -1.82
C ALA A 181 -0.78 -9.82 -1.38
N GLY A 182 -0.07 -10.18 -0.31
CA GLY A 182 -0.12 -11.52 0.27
C GLY A 182 1.01 -12.42 -0.25
N GLY A 183 2.04 -12.57 0.58
CA GLY A 183 3.17 -13.49 0.33
C GLY A 183 4.06 -13.14 -0.86
N ILE A 184 3.86 -11.99 -1.49
CA ILE A 184 4.75 -11.48 -2.54
C ILE A 184 6.05 -11.00 -1.89
N GLY A 185 7.19 -11.40 -2.43
CA GLY A 185 8.51 -11.02 -1.92
C GLY A 185 9.63 -11.25 -2.92
N PRO A 186 10.89 -11.01 -2.53
CA PRO A 186 12.05 -11.15 -3.41
C PRO A 186 12.11 -12.49 -4.15
N ASP A 187 11.72 -13.58 -3.48
CA ASP A 187 11.88 -14.95 -3.97
C ASP A 187 10.85 -15.35 -5.05
N ASN A 188 9.70 -14.67 -5.10
CA ASN A 188 8.60 -15.03 -6.01
C ASN A 188 8.08 -13.86 -6.85
N ILE A 189 8.64 -12.66 -6.74
CA ILE A 189 8.16 -11.45 -7.42
C ILE A 189 8.04 -11.63 -8.94
N VAL A 190 9.00 -12.31 -9.58
CA VAL A 190 8.99 -12.58 -11.05
C VAL A 190 7.76 -13.40 -11.43
N GLU A 191 7.54 -14.53 -10.75
CA GLU A 191 6.40 -15.41 -10.96
C GLU A 191 5.09 -14.67 -10.71
N ARG A 192 4.99 -13.95 -9.59
CA ARG A 192 3.78 -13.25 -9.17
C ARG A 192 3.40 -12.13 -10.12
N ILE A 193 4.36 -11.28 -10.52
CA ILE A 193 4.10 -10.22 -11.51
C ILE A 193 3.70 -10.82 -12.86
N THR A 194 4.37 -11.89 -13.30
CA THR A 194 4.01 -12.56 -14.56
C THR A 194 2.58 -13.10 -14.52
N ALA A 195 2.19 -13.77 -13.42
CA ALA A 195 0.84 -14.26 -13.22
C ALA A 195 -0.19 -13.13 -13.17
N ILE A 196 0.09 -12.04 -12.42
CA ILE A 196 -0.78 -10.87 -12.33
C ILE A 196 -0.96 -10.23 -13.72
N ASN A 197 0.14 -9.94 -14.43
CA ASN A 197 0.09 -9.32 -15.76
C ASN A 197 -0.70 -10.17 -16.76
N THR A 198 -0.48 -11.49 -16.73
CA THR A 198 -1.23 -12.43 -17.60
C THR A 198 -2.73 -12.38 -17.30
N PHE A 199 -3.09 -12.25 -16.02
CA PHE A 199 -4.46 -12.27 -15.57
C PHE A 199 -5.20 -10.93 -15.77
N VAL A 200 -4.54 -9.79 -15.52
CA VAL A 200 -5.16 -8.45 -15.62
C VAL A 200 -5.00 -7.80 -16.99
N GLY A 201 -4.13 -8.33 -17.85
CA GLY A 201 -3.87 -7.83 -19.20
C GLY A 201 -3.33 -6.40 -19.21
N ASP A 202 -4.17 -5.45 -19.63
CA ASP A 202 -3.79 -4.05 -19.82
C ASP A 202 -4.16 -3.10 -18.68
N LEU A 203 -4.65 -3.62 -17.56
CA LEU A 203 -5.05 -2.80 -16.42
C LEU A 203 -3.82 -2.33 -15.60
N ASP A 204 -3.75 -1.03 -15.33
CA ASP A 204 -2.78 -0.48 -14.37
C ASP A 204 -3.05 -1.05 -12.98
N THR A 205 -2.01 -1.62 -12.38
CA THR A 205 -2.08 -2.27 -11.07
C THR A 205 -0.77 -2.07 -10.30
N TRP A 206 -0.81 -2.27 -8.99
CA TRP A 206 0.37 -2.26 -8.14
C TRP A 206 0.49 -3.56 -7.34
N ILE A 207 1.67 -3.78 -6.77
CA ILE A 207 1.90 -4.82 -5.76
C ILE A 207 2.32 -4.19 -4.43
N ASP A 208 1.93 -4.82 -3.33
CA ASP A 208 2.28 -4.41 -1.96
C ASP A 208 2.89 -5.60 -1.20
N MET A 209 4.01 -5.35 -0.55
CA MET A 209 4.80 -6.34 0.19
C MET A 209 5.08 -5.82 1.59
N GLU A 210 4.91 -6.66 2.60
CA GLU A 210 5.19 -6.31 4.00
C GLU A 210 6.01 -7.40 4.68
N SER A 211 5.39 -8.55 4.96
CA SER A 211 6.03 -9.58 5.80
C SER A 211 7.27 -10.20 5.16
N SER A 212 7.31 -10.31 3.84
CA SER A 212 8.47 -10.81 3.09
C SER A 212 9.68 -9.88 3.16
N LEU A 213 9.48 -8.60 3.48
CA LEU A 213 10.52 -7.59 3.62
C LEU A 213 11.04 -7.48 5.06
N ARG A 214 10.64 -8.39 5.95
CA ARG A 214 11.09 -8.38 7.35
C ARG A 214 12.14 -9.46 7.62
N THR A 215 13.04 -9.17 8.55
CA THR A 215 14.02 -10.11 9.07
C THR A 215 13.86 -10.23 10.57
N THR A 216 13.71 -11.47 11.05
CA THR A 216 13.52 -11.78 12.47
C THR A 216 14.87 -11.82 13.18
N THR A 217 15.00 -11.03 14.24
CA THR A 217 16.16 -10.99 15.13
C THR A 217 15.66 -11.19 16.56
N GLY A 218 15.90 -12.37 17.13
CA GLY A 218 15.27 -12.78 18.40
C GLY A 218 13.76 -12.97 18.23
N ASP A 219 12.97 -12.35 19.11
CA ASP A 219 11.50 -12.42 19.09
C ASP A 219 10.83 -11.30 18.27
N THR A 220 11.62 -10.45 17.61
CA THR A 220 11.13 -9.28 16.88
C THR A 220 11.52 -9.38 15.41
N ASP A 221 10.60 -9.02 14.52
CA ASP A 221 10.91 -8.82 13.11
C ASP A 221 11.08 -7.34 12.78
N TRP A 222 12.06 -7.01 11.93
CA TRP A 222 12.40 -5.64 11.54
C TRP A 222 12.36 -5.49 10.03
N PHE A 223 11.98 -4.32 9.56
CA PHE A 223 12.01 -3.98 8.15
C PHE A 223 13.44 -4.03 7.59
N ASP A 224 13.62 -4.74 6.49
CA ASP A 224 14.93 -5.06 5.94
C ASP A 224 15.15 -4.35 4.59
N LEU A 225 15.97 -3.31 4.63
CA LEU A 225 16.32 -2.53 3.45
C LEU A 225 17.16 -3.31 2.42
N GLN A 226 17.84 -4.39 2.82
CA GLN A 226 18.55 -5.26 1.87
C GLN A 226 17.55 -6.07 1.05
N LYS A 227 16.49 -6.60 1.70
CA LYS A 227 15.38 -7.26 0.99
C LYS A 227 14.63 -6.29 0.08
N CYS A 228 14.42 -5.05 0.52
CA CYS A 228 13.85 -4.00 -0.31
C CYS A 228 14.70 -3.75 -1.57
N ARG A 229 16.02 -3.59 -1.41
CA ARG A 229 16.95 -3.40 -2.52
C ARG A 229 16.93 -4.56 -3.51
N ALA A 230 16.95 -5.80 -3.01
CA ALA A 230 16.86 -6.99 -3.85
C ALA A 230 15.54 -7.01 -4.64
N THR A 231 14.43 -6.70 -3.97
CA THR A 231 13.10 -6.62 -4.58
C THR A 231 13.05 -5.57 -5.70
N LEU A 232 13.56 -4.35 -5.44
CA LEU A 232 13.57 -3.27 -6.43
C LEU A 232 14.45 -3.62 -7.64
N LYS A 233 15.61 -4.25 -7.42
CA LYS A 233 16.47 -4.72 -8.50
C LYS A 233 15.74 -5.74 -9.38
N THR A 234 15.12 -6.75 -8.79
CA THR A 234 14.36 -7.75 -9.55
C THR A 234 13.16 -7.12 -10.27
N PHE A 235 12.47 -6.18 -9.63
CA PHE A 235 11.36 -5.44 -10.25
C PHE A 235 11.81 -4.67 -11.49
N GLN A 236 13.01 -4.09 -11.47
CA GLN A 236 13.61 -3.42 -12.63
C GLN A 236 13.79 -4.36 -13.82
N GLU A 237 14.36 -5.54 -13.56
CA GLU A 237 14.74 -6.51 -14.58
C GLU A 237 13.51 -7.11 -15.29
N ILE A 238 12.37 -7.20 -14.59
CA ILE A 238 11.11 -7.73 -15.15
C ILE A 238 10.40 -6.69 -16.03
N ARG A 239 10.59 -5.39 -15.77
CA ARG A 239 9.97 -4.37 -16.61
C ARG A 239 10.70 -4.37 -17.95
N PRO A 240 10.01 -4.58 -19.09
CA PRO A 240 10.66 -4.41 -20.38
C PRO A 240 11.26 -3.00 -20.40
N ALA A 241 12.55 -2.91 -20.75
CA ALA A 241 13.23 -1.62 -20.89
C ALA A 241 12.28 -0.68 -21.62
N GLN A 242 11.87 0.41 -20.96
CA GLN A 242 11.11 1.45 -21.64
C GLN A 242 11.98 1.85 -22.82
N LYS A 243 11.58 1.44 -24.03
CA LYS A 243 12.24 1.89 -25.25
C LYS A 243 12.22 3.40 -25.15
N GLY A 244 13.41 3.98 -25.03
CA GLY A 244 13.58 5.41 -25.03
C GLY A 244 12.80 5.95 -26.22
N THR A 245 11.99 6.96 -25.95
CA THR A 245 11.44 7.84 -26.99
C THR A 245 12.59 8.22 -27.93
N GLU A 246 12.62 7.59 -29.11
CA GLU A 246 13.36 8.11 -30.25
C GLU A 246 12.73 9.46 -30.56
N ILE A 247 13.36 10.51 -30.04
CA ILE A 247 13.24 11.85 -30.56
C ILE A 247 13.72 11.79 -32.00
N ASN A 248 12.78 11.61 -32.93
CA ASN A 248 12.99 11.84 -34.35
C ASN A 248 13.39 13.31 -34.50
N GLU A 249 14.68 13.57 -34.70
CA GLU A 249 15.17 14.83 -35.21
C GLU A 249 14.52 15.06 -36.58
N CYS A 250 13.56 15.98 -36.63
CA CYS A 250 13.05 16.53 -37.88
C CYS A 250 14.23 17.15 -38.63
N LYS A 251 14.62 16.54 -39.76
CA LYS A 251 15.48 17.20 -40.74
C LYS A 251 14.69 18.34 -41.40
N PRO A 252 15.26 19.54 -41.53
CA PRO A 252 14.60 20.64 -42.21
C PRO A 252 14.53 20.37 -43.72
N ILE A 253 13.38 20.70 -44.31
CA ILE A 253 13.22 20.98 -45.75
C ILE A 253 13.23 22.50 -45.89
#